data_AF-A0A2U2PIA0-F1
#
_entry.id   AF-A0A2U2PIA0-F1
#
_cell.length_a   1.000
_cell.length_b   1.000
_cell.length_c   1.000
_cell.angle_alpha   90.00
_cell.angle_beta   90.00
_cell.angle_gamma   90.00
#
_symmetry.space_group_name_H-M   'P 1'
#
loop_
_entity.id
_entity.type
_entity.pdbx_description
1 polymer ?
#
loop_
_entity_poly.entity_id
_entity_poly.type
_entity_poly.pdbx_seq_one_letter_code
_entity_poly.pdbx_strand_id
1 'polypeptide(L)'
;MDPSLANADKQLSGNVLVVEDNEINRFLIKKFLKKWGASGDFAENGKEALDKIRHHAYDVVLMDIQMPVMSGLEATIAIRNMEKQEHRQLPIIALTATILDQELEEIKKSGMNDYIAKPFSPDDLYRKLATFMQK
;
A
#
# COMPACT_ATOMS: atom_id res chain seq x y z
N MET A 1 -14.39 8.59 -33.68
CA MET A 1 -14.26 7.85 -32.41
C MET A 1 -14.05 8.91 -31.34
N ASP A 2 -15.00 9.03 -30.42
CA ASP A 2 -14.95 10.06 -29.38
C ASP A 2 -13.84 9.72 -28.36
N PRO A 3 -12.82 10.60 -28.15
CA PRO A 3 -11.80 10.41 -27.12
C PRO A 3 -12.37 10.39 -25.69
N SER A 4 -13.64 10.76 -25.49
CA SER A 4 -14.30 10.83 -24.18
C SER A 4 -14.59 9.47 -23.54
N LEU A 5 -14.48 8.36 -24.28
CA LEU A 5 -14.85 7.02 -23.81
C LEU A 5 -13.69 6.19 -23.24
N ALA A 6 -12.49 6.76 -23.10
CA ALA A 6 -11.31 6.07 -22.56
C ALA A 6 -11.13 6.20 -21.03
N ASN A 7 -11.94 7.03 -20.36
CA ASN A 7 -11.94 7.16 -18.90
C ASN A 7 -13.29 6.69 -18.35
N ALA A 8 -13.44 5.39 -18.11
CA ALA A 8 -14.30 4.99 -17.00
C ALA A 8 -13.68 5.63 -15.75
N ASP A 9 -14.38 6.58 -15.14
CA ASP A 9 -13.85 7.44 -14.09
C ASP A 9 -13.27 6.59 -12.95
N LYS A 10 -11.94 6.54 -12.90
CA LYS A 10 -11.21 5.86 -11.83
C LYS A 10 -11.45 6.61 -10.54
N GLN A 11 -12.38 6.10 -9.75
CA GLN A 11 -12.78 6.68 -8.48
C GLN A 11 -12.51 5.67 -7.35
N LEU A 12 -11.79 6.12 -6.34
CA LEU A 12 -11.60 5.44 -5.08
C LEU A 12 -12.17 6.33 -3.96
N SER A 13 -12.55 5.69 -2.85
CA SER A 13 -12.94 6.35 -1.62
C SER A 13 -12.35 5.55 -0.46
N GLY A 14 -11.65 6.22 0.45
CA GLY A 14 -11.00 5.58 1.58
C GLY A 14 -9.64 6.19 1.91
N ASN A 15 -9.04 5.69 2.99
CA ASN A 15 -7.77 6.15 3.53
C ASN A 15 -6.68 5.12 3.27
N VAL A 16 -5.66 5.51 2.51
CA VAL A 16 -4.49 4.69 2.20
C VAL A 16 -3.31 5.14 3.06
N LEU A 17 -2.64 4.21 3.73
CA LEU A 17 -1.32 4.48 4.29
C LEU A 17 -0.25 4.06 3.28
N VAL A 18 0.61 4.99 2.90
CA VAL A 18 1.73 4.76 1.99
C VAL A 18 3.03 4.78 2.79
N VAL A 19 3.73 3.64 2.82
CA VAL A 19 4.99 3.46 3.54
C VAL A 19 6.09 3.19 2.54
N GLU A 20 6.93 4.19 2.32
CA GLU A 20 7.95 4.22 1.25
C GLU A 20 8.99 5.26 1.65
N ASP A 21 10.28 4.90 1.63
CA ASP A 21 11.36 5.78 2.09
C ASP A 21 11.77 6.82 1.02
N ASN A 22 11.52 6.53 -0.25
CA ASN A 22 11.77 7.46 -1.36
C ASN A 22 10.69 8.54 -1.50
N GLU A 23 11.07 9.80 -1.28
CA GLU A 23 10.17 10.96 -1.36
C GLU A 23 9.49 11.10 -2.74
N ILE A 24 10.20 10.79 -3.83
CA ILE A 24 9.66 10.89 -5.20
C ILE A 24 8.54 9.86 -5.40
N ASN A 25 8.73 8.63 -4.91
CA ASN A 25 7.72 7.58 -4.97
C ASN A 25 6.47 7.95 -4.14
N ARG A 26 6.66 8.46 -2.90
CA ARG A 26 5.56 8.98 -2.08
C ARG A 26 4.78 10.08 -2.80
N PHE A 27 5.49 11.04 -3.41
CA PHE A 27 4.88 12.13 -4.17
C PHE A 27 4.09 11.64 -5.38
N LEU A 28 4.61 10.65 -6.11
CA LEU A 28 3.95 10.06 -7.27
C LEU A 28 2.64 9.35 -6.85
N ILE A 29 2.70 8.49 -5.82
CA ILE A 29 1.52 7.81 -5.28
C ILE A 29 0.49 8.84 -4.78
N LYS A 30 0.92 9.89 -4.08
CA LYS A 30 0.04 10.98 -3.62
C LYS A 30 -0.73 11.62 -4.78
N LYS A 31 -0.07 11.88 -5.92
CA LYS A 31 -0.73 12.42 -7.11
C LYS A 31 -1.79 11.48 -7.65
N PHE A 32 -1.52 10.17 -7.67
CA PHE A 32 -2.49 9.19 -8.14
C PHE A 32 -3.69 9.07 -7.20
N LEU A 33 -3.46 8.95 -5.88
CA LEU A 33 -4.55 8.91 -4.89
C LEU A 33 -5.44 10.16 -5.00
N LYS A 34 -4.84 11.35 -5.11
CA LYS A 34 -5.58 12.60 -5.33
C LYS A 34 -6.40 12.58 -6.62
N LYS A 35 -5.83 12.08 -7.73
CA LYS A 35 -6.52 11.95 -9.01
C LYS A 35 -7.73 11.01 -8.91
N TRP A 36 -7.63 9.96 -8.08
CA TRP A 36 -8.71 8.99 -7.87
C TRP A 36 -9.66 9.36 -6.73
N GLY A 37 -9.46 10.50 -6.05
CA GLY A 37 -10.31 10.95 -4.94
C GLY A 37 -10.12 10.20 -3.61
N ALA A 38 -9.07 9.40 -3.46
CA ALA A 38 -8.72 8.76 -2.20
C ALA A 38 -7.84 9.66 -1.31
N SER A 39 -7.95 9.48 0.00
CA SER A 39 -7.06 10.09 1.00
C SER A 39 -5.80 9.27 1.17
N GLY A 40 -4.67 9.93 1.45
CA GLY A 40 -3.39 9.27 1.66
C GLY A 40 -2.63 9.87 2.84
N ASP A 41 -2.21 9.02 3.76
CA ASP A 41 -1.18 9.33 4.77
C ASP A 41 0.14 8.65 4.38
N PHE A 42 1.23 9.20 4.88
CA PHE A 42 2.58 8.83 4.44
C PHE A 42 3.49 8.54 5.63
N ALA A 43 4.33 7.52 5.49
CA ALA A 43 5.40 7.14 6.42
C ALA A 43 6.66 6.78 5.64
N GLU A 44 7.82 6.96 6.25
CA GLU A 44 9.13 6.75 5.60
C GLU A 44 9.80 5.42 5.99
N ASN A 45 9.24 4.71 6.96
CA ASN A 45 9.75 3.43 7.45
C ASN A 45 8.67 2.66 8.23
N GLY A 46 8.95 1.39 8.53
CA GLY A 46 8.04 0.52 9.26
C GLY A 46 7.64 1.02 10.65
N LYS A 47 8.54 1.74 11.36
CA LYS A 47 8.26 2.22 12.72
C LYS A 47 7.21 3.33 12.71
N GLU A 48 7.31 4.27 11.78
CA GLU A 48 6.29 5.31 11.56
C GLU A 48 4.95 4.72 11.12
N ALA A 49 4.99 3.67 10.28
CA ALA A 49 3.77 2.96 9.88
C ALA A 49 3.05 2.34 11.09
N LEU A 50 3.79 1.68 11.99
CA LEU A 50 3.23 1.12 13.23
C LEU A 50 2.61 2.19 14.11
N ASP A 51 3.27 3.35 14.25
CA ASP A 51 2.74 4.46 15.05
C ASP A 51 1.44 5.01 14.45
N LYS A 52 1.42 5.23 13.13
CA LYS A 52 0.22 5.72 12.43
C LYS A 52 -0.95 4.75 12.51
N ILE A 53 -0.71 3.45 12.34
CA ILE A 53 -1.77 2.43 12.41
C ILE A 53 -2.39 2.36 13.82
N ARG A 54 -1.64 2.66 14.88
CA ARG A 54 -2.20 2.69 16.24
C ARG A 54 -3.19 3.83 16.47
N HIS A 55 -3.00 4.94 15.77
CA HIS A 55 -3.74 6.19 16.01
C HIS A 55 -4.80 6.50 14.94
N HIS A 56 -4.72 5.86 13.77
CA HIS A 56 -5.58 6.12 12.63
C HIS A 56 -6.07 4.82 11.99
N ALA A 57 -7.28 4.87 11.42
CA ALA A 57 -7.84 3.76 10.66
C ALA A 57 -7.59 3.94 9.16
N TYR A 58 -7.14 2.87 8.52
CA TYR A 58 -6.88 2.80 7.09
C TYR A 58 -7.69 1.68 6.47
N ASP A 59 -8.06 1.84 5.19
CA ASP A 59 -8.70 0.76 4.43
C ASP A 59 -7.64 -0.16 3.80
N VAL A 60 -6.45 0.36 3.50
CA VAL A 60 -5.33 -0.41 2.93
C VAL A 60 -3.98 0.28 3.17
N VAL A 61 -2.92 -0.53 3.26
CA VAL A 61 -1.53 -0.08 3.33
C VAL A 61 -0.78 -0.47 2.06
N LEU A 62 -0.08 0.48 1.44
CA LEU A 62 0.98 0.22 0.47
C LEU A 62 2.31 0.23 1.22
N MET A 63 3.00 -0.91 1.25
CA MET A 63 4.19 -1.11 2.09
C MET A 63 5.39 -1.48 1.23
N ASP A 64 6.39 -0.60 1.15
CA ASP A 64 7.68 -0.96 0.58
C ASP A 64 8.38 -2.03 1.43
N ILE A 65 9.03 -2.99 0.77
CA ILE A 65 9.75 -4.07 1.46
C ILE A 65 11.06 -3.56 2.04
N GLN A 66 11.82 -2.80 1.25
CA GLN A 66 13.15 -2.37 1.61
C GLN A 66 13.12 -0.92 2.07
N MET A 67 13.25 -0.70 3.37
CA MET A 67 13.28 0.62 3.98
C MET A 67 14.32 0.66 5.11
N PRO A 68 14.91 1.82 5.41
CA PRO A 68 15.74 1.99 6.59
C PRO A 68 14.91 1.83 7.87
N VAL A 69 15.59 1.65 9.00
CA VAL A 69 15.04 1.55 10.37
C VAL A 69 14.23 0.27 10.63
N MET A 70 13.23 -0.03 9.81
CA MET A 70 12.39 -1.23 9.89
C MET A 70 11.82 -1.54 8.51
N SER A 71 12.05 -2.77 8.05
CA SER A 71 11.58 -3.26 6.75
C SER A 71 10.07 -3.45 6.70
N GLY A 72 9.50 -3.52 5.51
CA GLY A 72 8.07 -3.77 5.31
C GLY A 72 7.62 -5.13 5.83
N LEU A 73 8.49 -6.15 5.74
CA LEU A 73 8.22 -7.49 6.26
C LEU A 73 8.14 -7.47 7.79
N GLU A 74 9.12 -6.85 8.46
CA GLU A 74 9.12 -6.68 9.93
C GLU A 74 7.91 -5.86 10.40
N ALA A 75 7.61 -4.75 9.70
CA ALA A 75 6.46 -3.92 10.00
C ALA A 75 5.15 -4.71 9.87
N THR A 76 5.01 -5.51 8.81
CA THR A 76 3.83 -6.36 8.59
C THR A 76 3.65 -7.36 9.70
N ILE A 77 4.72 -8.08 10.07
CA ILE A 77 4.68 -9.05 11.18
C ILE A 77 4.26 -8.35 12.48
N ALA A 78 4.79 -7.16 12.75
CA ALA A 78 4.40 -6.38 13.93
C ALA A 78 2.92 -5.94 13.89
N ILE A 79 2.40 -5.52 12.73
CA ILE A 79 0.97 -5.20 12.53
C ILE A 79 0.08 -6.41 12.80
N ARG A 80 0.47 -7.59 12.27
CA ARG A 80 -0.27 -8.85 12.48
C ARG A 80 -0.26 -9.34 13.93
N ASN A 81 0.66 -8.85 14.76
CA ASN A 81 0.74 -9.15 16.19
C ASN A 81 0.10 -8.07 17.09
N MET A 82 -0.51 -7.03 16.53
CA MET A 82 -1.23 -6.04 17.35
C MET A 82 -2.50 -6.62 17.99
N GLU A 83 -2.88 -6.08 19.15
CA GLU A 83 -4.01 -6.60 19.95
C GLU A 83 -5.35 -6.54 19.18
N LYS A 84 -5.65 -5.39 18.57
CA LYS A 84 -6.92 -5.16 17.90
C LYS A 84 -7.01 -5.98 16.60
N GLN A 85 -8.14 -6.67 16.42
CA GLN A 85 -8.40 -7.49 15.24
C GLN A 85 -8.37 -6.65 13.94
N GLU A 86 -8.86 -5.41 13.98
CA GLU A 86 -8.86 -4.50 12.83
C GLU A 86 -7.45 -4.28 12.25
N HIS A 87 -6.43 -4.13 13.11
CA HIS A 87 -5.04 -3.99 12.66
C HIS A 87 -4.53 -5.30 12.04
N ARG A 88 -4.87 -6.44 12.66
CA ARG A 88 -4.44 -7.76 12.19
C ARG A 88 -5.05 -8.14 10.84
N GLN A 89 -6.22 -7.61 10.52
CA GLN A 89 -6.93 -7.84 9.25
C GLN A 89 -6.73 -6.72 8.22
N LEU A 90 -6.08 -5.61 8.60
CA LEU A 90 -5.80 -4.48 7.71
C LEU A 90 -5.11 -4.97 6.42
N PRO A 91 -5.67 -4.75 5.23
CA PRO A 91 -5.03 -5.12 3.98
C PRO A 91 -3.68 -4.44 3.80
N ILE A 92 -2.64 -5.23 3.50
CA ILE A 92 -1.28 -4.74 3.22
C ILE A 92 -0.85 -5.26 1.86
N ILE A 93 -0.51 -4.36 0.95
CA ILE A 93 -0.01 -4.64 -0.39
C ILE A 93 1.48 -4.29 -0.42
N ALA A 94 2.31 -5.27 -0.73
CA ALA A 94 3.75 -5.08 -0.87
C ALA A 94 4.07 -4.21 -2.10
N LEU A 95 5.01 -3.27 -1.98
CA LEU A 95 5.72 -2.69 -3.11
C LEU A 95 7.10 -3.36 -3.15
N THR A 96 7.38 -4.15 -4.19
CA THR A 96 8.63 -4.91 -4.32
C THR A 96 9.38 -4.54 -5.58
N ALA A 97 10.72 -4.56 -5.55
CA ALA A 97 11.54 -4.40 -6.76
C ALA A 97 11.67 -5.68 -7.59
N THR A 98 11.31 -6.85 -7.03
CA THR A 98 11.66 -8.16 -7.59
C THR A 98 10.51 -9.16 -7.41
N ILE A 99 10.29 -10.00 -8.43
CA ILE A 99 9.27 -11.06 -8.41
C ILE A 99 9.98 -12.42 -8.49
N LEU A 100 10.80 -12.73 -7.50
CA LEU A 100 11.42 -14.04 -7.36
C LEU A 100 10.58 -14.88 -6.38
N ASP A 101 10.50 -16.18 -6.63
CA ASP A 101 9.68 -17.10 -5.83
C ASP A 101 9.98 -17.01 -4.33
N GLN A 102 11.26 -16.89 -3.97
CA GLN A 102 11.69 -16.73 -2.57
C GLN A 102 11.13 -15.46 -1.93
N GLU A 103 11.15 -14.33 -2.64
CA GLU A 103 10.65 -13.06 -2.10
C GLU A 103 9.12 -13.07 -2.00
N LEU A 104 8.44 -13.66 -2.99
CA LEU A 104 6.99 -13.87 -2.91
C LEU A 104 6.60 -14.77 -1.73
N GLU A 105 7.40 -15.78 -1.42
CA GLU A 105 7.21 -16.59 -0.22
C GLU A 105 7.38 -15.77 1.07
N GLU A 106 8.37 -14.89 1.15
CA GLU A 106 8.61 -14.02 2.31
C GLU A 106 7.46 -13.03 2.50
N ILE A 107 7.01 -12.38 1.43
CA ILE A 107 5.82 -11.51 1.41
C ILE A 107 4.62 -12.28 1.96
N LYS A 108 4.35 -13.48 1.44
CA LYS A 108 3.22 -14.31 1.88
C LYS A 108 3.35 -14.74 3.35
N LYS A 109 4.52 -15.19 3.78
CA LYS A 109 4.79 -15.64 5.17
C LYS A 109 4.66 -14.49 6.18
N SER A 110 4.97 -13.26 5.79
CA SER A 110 4.79 -12.08 6.66
C SER A 110 3.31 -11.76 6.93
N GLY A 111 2.40 -12.19 6.05
CA GLY A 111 0.97 -11.92 6.13
C GLY A 111 0.50 -10.71 5.33
N MET A 112 1.28 -10.27 4.33
CA MET A 112 0.81 -9.33 3.30
C MET A 112 -0.26 -10.01 2.42
N ASN A 113 -1.20 -9.22 1.93
CA ASN A 113 -2.38 -9.70 1.20
C ASN A 113 -2.15 -9.77 -0.31
N ASP A 114 -1.29 -8.90 -0.84
CA ASP A 114 -0.98 -8.80 -2.26
C ASP A 114 0.37 -8.11 -2.48
N TYR A 115 0.81 -7.97 -3.72
CA TYR A 115 2.02 -7.27 -4.10
C TYR A 115 1.86 -6.49 -5.42
N ILE A 116 2.72 -5.50 -5.59
CA ILE A 116 2.91 -4.69 -6.80
C ILE A 116 4.41 -4.60 -7.06
N ALA A 117 4.84 -4.97 -8.26
CA ALA A 117 6.23 -4.83 -8.66
C ALA A 117 6.55 -3.39 -9.11
N LYS A 118 7.71 -2.89 -8.69
CA LYS A 118 8.31 -1.63 -9.11
C LYS A 118 9.12 -1.89 -10.41
N PRO A 119 9.10 -0.98 -11.40
CA PRO A 119 8.22 0.20 -11.47
C PRO A 119 6.78 -0.20 -11.79
N PHE A 120 5.81 0.39 -11.10
CA PHE A 120 4.38 0.12 -11.32
C PHE A 120 3.72 1.17 -12.20
N SER A 121 2.74 0.74 -12.98
CA SER A 121 1.87 1.67 -13.69
C SER A 121 0.78 2.24 -12.76
N PRO A 122 0.23 3.43 -13.05
CA PRO A 122 -0.94 3.93 -12.34
C PRO A 122 -2.13 2.97 -12.43
N ASP A 123 -2.23 2.20 -13.52
CA ASP A 123 -3.33 1.27 -13.75
C ASP A 123 -3.24 0.03 -12.87
N ASP A 124 -2.04 -0.50 -12.66
CA ASP A 124 -1.78 -1.60 -11.73
C ASP A 124 -2.09 -1.20 -10.30
N LEU A 125 -1.59 -0.03 -9.89
CA LEU A 125 -1.82 0.51 -8.56
C LEU A 125 -3.32 0.73 -8.30
N TYR A 126 -4.04 1.33 -9.25
CA TYR A 126 -5.49 1.53 -9.13
C TYR A 126 -6.22 0.21 -8.96
N ARG A 127 -5.95 -0.79 -9.81
CA ARG A 127 -6.65 -2.08 -9.77
C ARG A 127 -6.48 -2.76 -8.42
N LYS A 128 -5.26 -2.75 -7.88
CA LYS A 128 -4.95 -3.37 -6.60
C LYS A 128 -5.64 -2.65 -5.45
N LEU A 129 -5.55 -1.33 -5.40
CA LEU A 129 -6.27 -0.53 -4.38
C LEU A 129 -7.78 -0.73 -4.48
N ALA A 130 -8.35 -0.73 -5.69
CA ALA A 130 -9.78 -0.93 -5.91
C ALA A 130 -10.27 -2.27 -5.35
N THR A 131 -9.46 -3.34 -5.39
CA THR A 131 -9.82 -4.64 -4.79
C THR A 131 -10.04 -4.57 -3.28
N PHE A 132 -9.27 -3.73 -2.57
CA PHE A 132 -9.30 -3.66 -1.10
C PHE A 132 -10.09 -2.46 -0.54
N MET A 133 -10.40 -1.47 -1.38
CA MET A 133 -11.12 -0.25 -0.98
C MET A 133 -12.59 -0.22 -1.40
N GLN A 134 -13.11 -1.29 -2.02
CA GLN A 134 -14.53 -1.42 -2.33
C GLN A 134 -15.34 -1.65 -1.05
N LYS A 135 -16.19 -0.68 -0.70
CA LYS A 135 -17.29 -0.83 0.28
C LYS A 135 -18.61 -0.92 -0.47
#